data_AF-A0A662A3X2-F1
#
_entry.id   AF-A0A662A3X2-F1
#
_cell.length_a   1.000
_cell.length_b   1.000
_cell.length_c   1.000
_cell.angle_alpha   90.00
_cell.angle_beta   90.00
_cell.angle_gamma   90.00
#
_symmetry.space_group_name_H-M   'P 1'
#
loop_
_entity.id
_entity.type
_entity.pdbx_description
1 polymer ?
#
loop_
_entity_poly.entity_id
_entity_poly.type
_entity_poly.pdbx_seq_one_letter_code
_entity_poly.pdbx_strand_id
1 'polypeptide(L)'
;MDFRIDYKAFSLKSNYFDNQSIIHGINHTYRVMYHVLQIATVLKLKREGVVAFCAAYIHDLARLNDGYCTQHGAWASERKLSLYKDLFLRTGLADSDLGEIEIAVTNHSLTKELDKNDNAYLVTALLKDADALDRIRLGDENLDLGFLRFAESKMMVSRSKEIFFATDKMSFRNFAEILEFIESI
;
A
#
# COMPACT_ATOMS: atom_id res chain seq x y z
N MET A 1 6.52 -10.59 -10.87
CA MET A 1 5.92 -11.20 -9.65
C MET A 1 4.82 -12.16 -10.05
N ASP A 2 4.59 -13.29 -9.34
CA ASP A 2 3.56 -14.29 -9.70
C ASP A 2 2.26 -14.12 -8.89
N PHE A 3 1.51 -13.05 -9.17
CA PHE A 3 0.17 -12.81 -8.62
C PHE A 3 -0.87 -12.82 -9.74
N ARG A 4 -2.06 -13.35 -9.47
CA ARG A 4 -3.19 -13.34 -10.42
C ARG A 4 -3.99 -12.04 -10.25
N ILE A 5 -3.41 -10.92 -10.67
CA ILE A 5 -4.03 -9.59 -10.57
C ILE A 5 -4.06 -8.97 -11.96
N ASP A 6 -5.22 -8.46 -12.38
CA ASP A 6 -5.30 -7.57 -13.55
C ASP A 6 -4.83 -6.16 -13.14
N TYR A 7 -3.53 -5.92 -13.25
CA TYR A 7 -2.91 -4.66 -12.84
C TYR A 7 -3.46 -3.43 -13.59
N LYS A 8 -4.04 -3.60 -14.79
CA LYS A 8 -4.63 -2.48 -15.55
C LYS A 8 -5.95 -2.00 -14.94
N ALA A 9 -6.66 -2.88 -14.24
CA ALA A 9 -7.91 -2.53 -13.55
C ALA A 9 -7.69 -1.60 -12.34
N PHE A 10 -6.49 -1.58 -11.77
CA PHE A 10 -6.14 -0.74 -10.63
C PHE A 10 -5.69 0.66 -11.09
N SER A 11 -6.67 1.49 -11.43
CA SER A 11 -6.49 2.87 -11.90
C SER A 11 -6.99 3.87 -10.87
N LEU A 12 -6.11 4.74 -10.39
CA LEU A 12 -6.43 5.82 -9.45
C LEU A 12 -6.63 7.14 -10.20
N LYS A 13 -7.54 7.97 -9.69
CA LYS A 13 -7.77 9.34 -10.17
C LYS A 13 -7.73 10.31 -9.00
N SER A 14 -7.33 11.55 -9.26
CA SER A 14 -7.22 12.59 -8.22
C SER A 14 -8.53 12.80 -7.45
N ASN A 15 -9.68 12.68 -8.11
CA ASN A 15 -11.00 12.83 -7.49
C ASN A 15 -11.44 11.62 -6.64
N TYR A 16 -10.64 10.56 -6.54
CA TYR A 16 -10.90 9.45 -5.61
C TYR A 16 -10.41 9.76 -4.18
N PHE A 17 -9.47 10.70 -4.07
CA PHE A 17 -8.89 11.15 -2.81
C PHE A 17 -9.73 12.26 -2.20
N ASP A 18 -10.05 12.16 -0.91
CA ASP A 18 -10.78 13.20 -0.16
C ASP A 18 -9.93 14.49 -0.02
N ASN A 19 -8.61 14.36 -0.05
CA ASN A 19 -7.65 15.47 -0.12
C ASN A 19 -6.71 15.27 -1.32
N GLN A 20 -6.66 16.25 -2.22
CA GLN A 20 -5.68 16.23 -3.32
C GLN A 20 -4.30 16.55 -2.76
N SER A 21 -3.39 15.58 -2.85
CA SER A 21 -2.05 15.67 -2.30
C SER A 21 -1.01 15.23 -3.32
N ILE A 22 0.14 15.91 -3.32
CA ILE A 22 1.32 15.50 -4.08
C ILE A 22 2.03 14.35 -3.35
N ILE A 23 2.04 14.36 -2.01
CA ILE A 23 2.81 13.40 -1.19
C ILE A 23 2.00 12.17 -0.75
N HIS A 24 0.67 12.27 -0.70
CA HIS A 24 -0.25 11.16 -0.40
C HIS A 24 -1.18 10.87 -1.60
N GLY A 25 -0.69 11.13 -2.82
CA GLY A 25 -1.42 10.95 -4.06
C GLY A 25 -1.13 9.63 -4.78
N ILE A 26 -1.48 9.59 -6.07
CA ILE A 26 -1.42 8.40 -6.94
C ILE A 26 -0.04 7.71 -6.90
N ASN A 27 1.04 8.47 -7.07
CA ASN A 27 2.39 7.90 -7.13
C ASN A 27 2.79 7.23 -5.81
N HIS A 28 2.43 7.84 -4.67
CA HIS A 28 2.63 7.24 -3.36
C HIS A 28 1.86 5.93 -3.24
N THR A 29 0.55 5.96 -3.49
CA THR A 29 -0.30 4.76 -3.40
C THR A 29 0.24 3.62 -4.26
N TYR A 30 0.67 3.91 -5.49
CA TYR A 30 1.24 2.90 -6.37
C TYR A 30 2.60 2.36 -5.91
N ARG A 31 3.49 3.18 -5.36
CA ARG A 31 4.74 2.67 -4.78
C ARG A 31 4.47 1.76 -3.59
N VAL A 32 3.51 2.10 -2.72
CA VAL A 32 3.08 1.21 -1.62
C VAL A 32 2.53 -0.10 -2.15
N MET A 33 1.66 -0.07 -3.17
CA MET A 33 1.15 -1.28 -3.82
C MET A 33 2.28 -2.15 -4.40
N TYR A 34 3.29 -1.54 -5.04
CA TYR A 34 4.46 -2.25 -5.52
C TYR A 34 5.27 -2.89 -4.38
N HIS A 35 5.56 -2.13 -3.33
CA HIS A 35 6.33 -2.61 -2.18
C HIS A 35 5.63 -3.79 -1.47
N VAL A 36 4.31 -3.76 -1.33
CA VAL A 36 3.56 -4.90 -0.81
C VAL A 36 3.85 -6.16 -1.61
N LEU A 37 3.74 -6.10 -2.95
CA LEU A 37 3.95 -7.28 -3.79
C LEU A 37 5.40 -7.77 -3.74
N GLN A 38 6.38 -6.87 -3.64
CA GLN A 38 7.79 -7.22 -3.48
C GLN A 38 8.05 -7.94 -2.15
N ILE A 39 7.63 -7.35 -1.04
CA ILE A 39 7.81 -7.93 0.30
C ILE A 39 7.13 -9.30 0.36
N ALA A 40 5.87 -9.38 -0.09
CA ALA A 40 5.11 -10.62 -0.11
C ALA A 40 5.75 -11.70 -1.00
N THR A 41 6.37 -11.33 -2.12
CA THR A 41 7.09 -12.26 -2.99
C THR A 41 8.28 -12.88 -2.28
N VAL A 42 9.13 -12.06 -1.63
CA VAL A 42 10.32 -12.55 -0.92
C VAL A 42 9.93 -13.41 0.28
N LEU A 43 8.87 -13.03 1.00
CA LEU A 43 8.34 -13.78 2.15
C LEU A 43 7.50 -15.00 1.74
N LYS A 44 7.20 -15.20 0.45
CA LYS A 44 6.31 -16.24 -0.07
C LYS A 44 4.89 -16.19 0.50
N LEU A 45 4.42 -14.98 0.84
CA LEU A 45 3.09 -14.69 1.39
C LEU A 45 2.11 -14.32 0.28
N LYS A 46 1.81 -15.28 -0.61
CA LYS A 46 1.07 -15.00 -1.86
C LYS A 46 -0.33 -14.45 -1.59
N ARG A 47 -1.09 -15.05 -0.66
CA ARG A 47 -2.46 -14.62 -0.38
C ARG A 47 -2.48 -13.28 0.36
N GLU A 48 -1.68 -13.16 1.41
CA GLU A 48 -1.57 -11.93 2.22
C GLU A 48 -1.08 -10.76 1.36
N GLY A 49 -0.19 -11.01 0.39
CA GLY A 49 0.24 -10.03 -0.59
C GLY A 49 -0.89 -9.48 -1.45
N VAL A 50 -1.83 -10.33 -1.91
CA VAL A 50 -3.00 -9.86 -2.68
C VAL A 50 -3.95 -9.05 -1.80
N VAL A 51 -4.18 -9.47 -0.55
CA VAL A 51 -5.01 -8.72 0.41
C VAL A 51 -4.39 -7.36 0.73
N ALA A 52 -3.10 -7.33 1.07
CA ALA A 52 -2.38 -6.11 1.39
C ALA A 52 -2.27 -5.18 0.16
N PHE A 53 -2.22 -5.72 -1.06
CA PHE A 53 -2.23 -4.93 -2.30
C PHE A 53 -3.56 -4.19 -2.47
N CYS A 54 -4.68 -4.86 -2.19
CA CYS A 54 -6.00 -4.23 -2.18
C CYS A 54 -6.15 -3.21 -1.04
N ALA A 55 -5.58 -3.50 0.14
CA ALA A 55 -5.53 -2.58 1.27
C ALA A 55 -4.74 -1.31 0.93
N ALA A 56 -3.57 -1.45 0.33
CA ALA A 56 -2.73 -0.35 -0.14
C ALA A 56 -3.47 0.55 -1.13
N TYR A 57 -4.31 0.00 -2.01
CA TYR A 57 -5.07 0.79 -2.99
C TYR A 57 -5.99 1.85 -2.36
N ILE A 58 -6.55 1.59 -1.16
CA ILE A 58 -7.45 2.54 -0.48
C ILE A 58 -6.85 3.29 0.70
N HIS A 59 -5.71 2.84 1.26
CA HIS A 59 -5.27 3.21 2.62
C HIS A 59 -5.26 4.72 2.93
N ASP A 60 -4.91 5.54 1.93
CA ASP A 60 -4.80 7.00 2.05
C ASP A 60 -5.89 7.80 1.32
N LEU A 61 -6.82 7.12 0.62
CA LEU A 61 -7.86 7.79 -0.20
C LEU A 61 -8.81 8.67 0.62
N ALA A 62 -8.92 8.45 1.93
CA ALA A 62 -9.80 9.22 2.81
C ALA A 62 -9.05 10.21 3.73
N ARG A 63 -7.76 10.44 3.48
CA ARG A 63 -7.02 11.51 4.17
C ARG A 63 -7.70 12.85 3.94
N LEU A 64 -7.75 13.67 5.00
CA LEU A 64 -8.33 15.03 4.96
C LEU A 64 -7.26 16.13 4.89
N ASN A 65 -6.00 15.80 5.12
CA ASN A 65 -4.85 16.69 5.01
C ASN A 65 -3.57 15.85 4.94
N ASP A 66 -2.42 16.51 4.78
CA ASP A 66 -1.09 15.92 4.67
C ASP A 66 -0.36 15.74 6.00
N GLY A 67 -0.94 16.21 7.11
CA GLY A 67 -0.34 16.13 8.42
C GLY A 67 -0.36 14.74 9.03
N TYR A 68 0.16 14.65 10.25
CA TYR A 68 0.03 13.48 11.11
C TYR A 68 -1.44 13.22 11.40
N CYS A 69 -1.89 11.99 11.13
CA CYS A 69 -3.27 11.58 11.33
C CYS A 69 -3.30 10.10 11.67
N THR A 70 -4.02 9.72 12.72
CA THR A 70 -4.22 8.30 13.09
C THR A 70 -5.57 7.76 12.64
N GLN A 71 -6.44 8.61 12.11
CA GLN A 71 -7.83 8.29 11.77
C GLN A 71 -8.05 7.99 10.28
N HIS A 72 -7.09 8.33 9.40
CA HIS A 72 -7.27 8.21 7.96
C HIS A 72 -7.48 6.77 7.51
N GLY A 73 -6.83 5.79 8.15
CA GLY A 73 -7.09 4.38 7.92
C GLY A 73 -8.54 3.98 8.22
N ALA A 74 -9.08 4.38 9.36
CA ALA A 74 -10.48 4.10 9.70
C ALA A 74 -11.45 4.74 8.68
N TRP A 75 -11.20 6.00 8.29
CA TRP A 75 -12.01 6.66 7.26
C TRP A 75 -11.90 5.98 5.89
N ALA A 76 -10.72 5.50 5.52
CA ALA A 76 -10.50 4.81 4.26
C ALA A 76 -11.27 3.50 4.23
N SER A 77 -11.23 2.72 5.32
CA SER A 77 -12.03 1.51 5.46
C SER A 77 -13.53 1.82 5.34
N GLU A 78 -14.04 2.74 6.16
CA GLU A 78 -15.46 3.10 6.23
C GLU A 78 -16.01 3.63 4.89
N ARG A 79 -15.26 4.50 4.20
CA ARG A 79 -15.77 5.26 3.07
C ARG A 79 -15.42 4.67 1.71
N LYS A 80 -14.35 3.86 1.62
CA LYS A 80 -13.76 3.46 0.34
C LYS A 80 -13.85 1.96 0.09
N LEU A 81 -13.81 1.11 1.12
CA LEU A 81 -13.78 -0.35 0.92
C LEU A 81 -14.96 -0.88 0.10
N SER A 82 -16.18 -0.46 0.45
CA SER A 82 -17.40 -0.87 -0.26
C SER A 82 -17.44 -0.43 -1.73
N LEU A 83 -16.80 0.70 -2.06
CA LEU A 83 -16.73 1.23 -3.42
C LEU A 83 -15.85 0.37 -4.35
N TYR A 84 -14.87 -0.34 -3.79
CA TYR A 84 -13.89 -1.13 -4.54
C TYR A 84 -14.00 -2.64 -4.30
N LYS A 85 -15.02 -3.10 -3.56
CA LYS A 85 -15.27 -4.51 -3.28
C LYS A 85 -15.21 -5.37 -4.55
N ASP A 86 -15.95 -4.99 -5.60
CA ASP A 86 -15.99 -5.76 -6.84
C ASP A 86 -14.63 -5.81 -7.57
N LEU A 87 -13.83 -4.75 -7.46
CA LEU A 87 -12.46 -4.75 -8.01
C LEU A 87 -11.58 -5.72 -7.23
N PHE A 88 -11.71 -5.77 -5.91
CA PHE A 88 -10.92 -6.65 -5.05
C PHE A 88 -11.27 -8.12 -5.24
N LEU A 89 -12.55 -8.47 -5.33
CA LEU A 89 -12.97 -9.85 -5.58
C LEU A 89 -12.45 -10.40 -6.93
N ARG A 90 -12.23 -9.54 -7.94
CA ARG A 90 -11.63 -9.94 -9.23
C ARG A 90 -10.17 -10.38 -9.13
N THR A 91 -9.50 -10.12 -8.01
CA THR A 91 -8.14 -10.62 -7.76
C THR A 91 -8.11 -12.07 -7.26
N GLY A 92 -9.28 -12.72 -7.16
CA GLY A 92 -9.43 -14.07 -6.64
C GLY A 92 -9.62 -14.14 -5.12
N LEU A 93 -9.78 -12.99 -4.47
CA LEU A 93 -10.17 -12.91 -3.06
C LEU A 93 -11.63 -13.32 -2.86
N ALA A 94 -11.92 -13.87 -1.69
CA ALA A 94 -13.25 -14.16 -1.20
C ALA A 94 -13.79 -13.00 -0.34
N ASP A 95 -15.10 -12.99 -0.07
CA ASP A 95 -15.73 -12.00 0.82
C ASP A 95 -15.09 -11.98 2.22
N SER A 96 -14.62 -13.13 2.71
CA SER A 96 -13.91 -13.23 4.00
C SER A 96 -12.62 -12.41 4.04
N ASP A 97 -11.97 -12.22 2.90
CA ASP A 97 -10.70 -11.49 2.81
C ASP A 97 -10.92 -9.97 2.96
N LEU A 98 -12.13 -9.48 2.68
CA LEU A 98 -12.48 -8.06 2.83
C LEU A 98 -12.39 -7.60 4.30
N GLY A 99 -12.68 -8.49 5.25
CA GLY A 99 -12.52 -8.19 6.68
C GLY A 99 -11.05 -7.96 7.06
N GLU A 100 -10.12 -8.68 6.45
CA GLU A 100 -8.69 -8.43 6.68
C GLU A 100 -8.20 -7.16 6.00
N ILE A 101 -8.77 -6.77 4.85
CA ILE A 101 -8.53 -5.46 4.25
C ILE A 101 -8.99 -4.35 5.20
N GLU A 102 -10.21 -4.45 5.73
CA GLU A 102 -10.75 -3.49 6.71
C GLU A 102 -9.85 -3.37 7.93
N ILE A 103 -9.42 -4.48 8.52
CA ILE A 103 -8.54 -4.48 9.70
C ILE A 103 -7.18 -3.85 9.35
N ALA A 104 -6.56 -4.26 8.25
CA ALA A 104 -5.25 -3.75 7.85
C ALA A 104 -5.30 -2.24 7.56
N VAL A 105 -6.28 -1.79 6.78
CA VAL A 105 -6.46 -0.37 6.46
C VAL A 105 -6.79 0.43 7.71
N THR A 106 -7.63 -0.07 8.62
CA THR A 106 -7.94 0.64 9.87
C THR A 106 -6.70 0.79 10.77
N ASN A 107 -5.85 -0.23 10.84
CA ASN A 107 -4.73 -0.28 11.79
C ASN A 107 -3.40 0.26 11.22
N HIS A 108 -3.28 0.47 9.91
CA HIS A 108 -2.00 0.92 9.33
C HIS A 108 -1.58 2.31 9.83
N SER A 109 -2.54 3.21 10.08
CA SER A 109 -2.31 4.56 10.58
C SER A 109 -2.14 4.65 12.10
N LEU A 110 -2.29 3.53 12.82
CA LEU A 110 -2.16 3.47 14.27
C LEU A 110 -0.73 3.12 14.69
N THR A 111 -0.27 3.73 15.78
CA THR A 111 1.01 3.37 16.40
C THR A 111 0.97 1.99 17.06
N LYS A 112 -0.21 1.56 17.49
CA LYS A 112 -0.42 0.23 18.08
C LYS A 112 -0.29 -0.85 17.00
N GLU A 113 0.46 -1.89 17.30
CA GLU A 113 0.55 -3.10 16.48
C GLU A 113 -0.60 -4.06 16.80
N LEU A 114 -1.01 -4.83 15.80
CA LEU A 114 -1.86 -5.99 16.02
C LEU A 114 -1.11 -7.08 16.80
N ASP A 115 -1.85 -7.93 17.49
CA ASP A 115 -1.28 -9.14 18.07
C ASP A 115 -0.72 -10.02 16.94
N LYS A 116 0.45 -10.64 17.14
CA LYS A 116 1.07 -11.50 16.12
C LYS A 116 0.25 -12.76 15.80
N ASN A 117 -0.67 -13.13 16.69
CA ASN A 117 -1.61 -14.23 16.50
C ASN A 117 -2.91 -13.80 15.83
N ASP A 118 -3.10 -12.50 15.55
CA ASP A 118 -4.24 -12.01 14.76
C ASP A 118 -4.06 -12.43 13.30
N ASN A 119 -5.13 -12.96 12.68
CA ASN A 119 -5.09 -13.41 11.29
C ASN A 119 -4.71 -12.27 10.31
N ALA A 120 -5.06 -11.02 10.63
CA ALA A 120 -4.73 -9.85 9.82
C ALA A 120 -3.34 -9.28 10.11
N TYR A 121 -2.56 -9.86 11.05
CA TYR A 121 -1.24 -9.35 11.42
C TYR A 121 -0.31 -9.24 10.21
N LEU A 122 -0.20 -10.30 9.41
CA LEU A 122 0.72 -10.32 8.26
C LEU A 122 0.31 -9.31 7.19
N VAL A 123 -0.99 -9.21 6.89
CA VAL A 123 -1.53 -8.22 5.94
C VAL A 123 -1.24 -6.80 6.40
N THR A 124 -1.50 -6.53 7.69
CA THR A 124 -1.24 -5.23 8.31
C THR A 124 0.25 -4.89 8.33
N ALA A 125 1.10 -5.87 8.64
CA ALA A 125 2.55 -5.70 8.65
C ALA A 125 3.09 -5.42 7.23
N LEU A 126 2.60 -6.13 6.21
CA LEU A 126 2.95 -5.88 4.82
C LEU A 126 2.58 -4.45 4.39
N LEU A 127 1.37 -4.00 4.71
CA LEU A 127 0.91 -2.64 4.39
C LEU A 127 1.76 -1.57 5.10
N LYS A 128 2.01 -1.74 6.41
CA LYS A 128 2.78 -0.77 7.19
C LYS A 128 4.25 -0.71 6.77
N ASP A 129 4.88 -1.85 6.45
CA ASP A 129 6.24 -1.85 5.93
C ASP A 129 6.32 -1.22 4.54
N ALA A 130 5.34 -1.48 3.67
CA ALA A 130 5.28 -0.89 2.34
C ALA A 130 5.09 0.63 2.37
N ASP A 131 4.20 1.17 3.22
CA ASP A 131 4.06 2.61 3.42
C ASP A 131 5.33 3.22 4.05
N ALA A 132 5.93 2.52 5.03
CA ALA A 132 7.18 2.95 5.65
C ALA A 132 8.35 3.04 4.64
N LEU A 133 8.46 2.09 3.71
CA LEU A 133 9.47 2.14 2.64
C LEU A 133 9.32 3.35 1.73
N ASP A 134 8.09 3.85 1.54
CA ASP A 134 7.81 5.03 0.73
C ASP A 134 7.97 6.35 1.51
N ARG A 135 8.33 6.33 2.80
CA ARG A 135 8.53 7.55 3.60
C ARG A 135 9.74 8.38 3.18
N ILE A 136 10.61 7.84 2.33
CA ILE A 136 11.64 8.63 1.62
C ILE A 136 11.03 9.86 0.93
N ARG A 137 9.77 9.79 0.50
CA ARG A 137 9.03 10.92 -0.10
C ARG A 137 8.92 12.15 0.80
N LEU A 138 9.04 11.96 2.12
CA LEU A 138 8.97 13.03 3.12
C LEU A 138 10.36 13.62 3.44
N GLY A 139 11.43 13.07 2.87
CA GLY A 139 12.83 13.48 3.05
C GLY A 139 13.74 12.30 3.43
N ASP A 140 15.05 12.46 3.21
CA ASP A 140 16.05 11.39 3.37
C ASP A 140 16.10 10.74 4.77
N GLU A 141 15.73 11.51 5.79
CA GLU A 141 15.73 11.11 7.21
C GLU A 141 14.36 10.59 7.70
N ASN A 142 13.33 10.55 6.84
CA ASN A 142 11.96 10.18 7.26
C ASN A 142 11.65 8.68 7.16
N LEU A 143 12.52 7.91 6.52
CA LEU A 143 12.46 6.46 6.53
C LEU A 143 13.21 5.93 7.76
N ASP A 144 12.46 5.48 8.75
CA ASP A 144 12.98 4.87 9.99
C ASP A 144 12.95 3.33 9.88
N LEU A 145 14.11 2.70 10.07
CA LEU A 145 14.23 1.23 10.09
C LEU A 145 13.43 0.57 11.23
N GLY A 146 13.12 1.31 12.29
CA GLY A 146 12.26 0.90 13.39
C GLY A 146 10.79 0.72 12.97
N PHE A 147 10.37 1.31 11.85
CA PHE A 147 9.03 1.10 11.28
C PHE A 147 8.93 -0.14 10.39
N LEU A 148 10.06 -0.81 10.09
CA LEU A 148 10.10 -2.01 9.24
C LEU A 148 10.11 -3.28 10.10
N ARG A 149 9.05 -4.08 9.96
CA ARG A 149 8.78 -5.32 10.71
C ARG A 149 9.57 -6.50 10.16
N PHE A 150 9.74 -6.58 8.84
CA PHE A 150 10.46 -7.68 8.20
C PHE A 150 11.93 -7.34 7.95
N ALA A 151 12.80 -8.33 8.07
CA ALA A 151 14.22 -8.17 7.76
C ALA A 151 14.41 -7.88 6.26
N GLU A 152 13.59 -8.52 5.44
CA GLU A 152 13.50 -8.37 3.99
C GLU A 152 13.17 -6.93 3.61
N SER A 153 12.20 -6.29 4.29
CA SER A 153 11.87 -4.88 4.06
C SER A 153 13.08 -3.97 4.30
N LYS A 154 13.88 -4.24 5.32
CA LYS A 154 15.09 -3.44 5.62
C LYS A 154 16.12 -3.52 4.49
N MET A 155 16.20 -4.65 3.80
CA MET A 155 17.09 -4.82 2.64
C MET A 155 16.58 -4.06 1.40
N MET A 156 15.29 -3.67 1.37
CA MET A 156 14.69 -2.97 0.23
C MET A 156 14.86 -1.45 0.27
N VAL A 157 15.39 -0.87 1.36
CA VAL A 157 15.49 0.58 1.55
C VAL A 157 16.23 1.28 0.42
N SER A 158 17.40 0.79 0.01
CA SER A 158 18.15 1.42 -1.09
C SER A 158 17.34 1.43 -2.40
N ARG A 159 16.63 0.33 -2.68
CA ARG A 159 15.79 0.22 -3.88
C ARG A 159 14.52 1.07 -3.77
N SER A 160 13.91 1.23 -2.59
CA SER A 160 12.76 2.11 -2.42
C SER A 160 13.11 3.58 -2.67
N LYS A 161 14.31 4.01 -2.26
CA LYS A 161 14.85 5.35 -2.59
C LYS A 161 14.97 5.55 -4.10
N GLU A 162 15.60 4.60 -4.79
CA GLU A 162 15.76 4.65 -6.25
C GLU A 162 14.40 4.74 -6.97
N ILE A 163 13.45 3.88 -6.58
CA ILE A 163 12.09 3.87 -7.15
C ILE A 163 11.39 5.21 -6.90
N PHE A 164 11.48 5.77 -5.69
CA PHE A 164 10.90 7.07 -5.39
C PHE A 164 11.44 8.14 -6.34
N PHE A 165 12.77 8.32 -6.42
CA PHE A 165 13.37 9.35 -7.26
C PHE A 165 13.07 9.16 -8.75
N ALA A 166 12.98 7.91 -9.22
CA ALA A 166 12.65 7.60 -10.61
C ALA A 166 11.18 7.89 -10.95
N THR A 167 10.26 7.80 -9.98
CA THR A 167 8.80 7.88 -10.23
C THR A 167 8.13 9.16 -9.74
N ASP A 168 8.77 9.95 -8.86
CA ASP A 168 8.15 11.09 -8.16
C ASP A 168 7.44 12.08 -9.10
N LYS A 169 8.08 12.41 -10.22
CA LYS A 169 7.59 13.39 -11.20
C LYS A 169 6.86 12.76 -12.39
N MET A 170 6.57 11.47 -12.32
CA MET A 170 5.90 10.75 -13.40
C MET A 170 4.39 10.72 -13.19
N SER A 171 3.66 10.38 -14.25
CA SER A 171 2.22 10.16 -14.21
C SER A 171 1.92 8.80 -14.82
N PHE A 172 1.15 7.99 -14.10
CA PHE A 172 0.77 6.65 -14.52
C PHE A 172 -0.75 6.53 -14.55
N ARG A 173 -1.31 5.98 -15.64
CA ARG A 173 -2.77 5.85 -15.83
C ARG A 173 -3.35 4.71 -15.01
N ASN A 174 -2.55 3.70 -14.69
CA ASN A 174 -2.93 2.54 -13.90
C ASN A 174 -1.67 1.92 -13.27
N PHE A 175 -1.88 0.98 -12.35
CA PHE A 175 -0.79 0.31 -11.65
C PHE A 175 0.12 -0.51 -12.58
N ALA A 176 -0.37 -1.01 -13.72
CA ALA A 176 0.49 -1.75 -14.65
C ALA A 176 1.62 -0.86 -15.22
N GLU A 177 1.37 0.42 -15.47
CA GLU A 177 2.37 1.32 -16.09
C GLU A 177 3.53 1.63 -15.16
N ILE A 178 3.26 1.89 -13.89
CA ILE A 178 4.33 2.10 -12.90
C ILE A 178 5.08 0.79 -12.61
N LEU A 179 4.37 -0.35 -12.62
CA LEU A 179 5.02 -1.65 -12.48
C LEU A 179 6.00 -1.90 -13.65
N GLU A 180 5.54 -1.73 -14.89
CA GLU A 180 6.38 -1.87 -16.10
C GLU A 180 7.57 -0.90 -16.05
N PHE A 181 7.37 0.34 -15.61
CA PHE A 181 8.44 1.31 -15.47
C PHE A 181 9.48 0.88 -14.41
N ILE A 182 9.04 0.48 -13.21
CA ILE A 182 9.95 0.04 -12.14
C ILE A 182 10.72 -1.22 -12.53
N GLU A 183 10.10 -2.13 -13.28
CA GLU A 183 10.77 -3.35 -13.78
C GLU A 183 11.77 -3.05 -14.91
N SER A 184 11.75 -1.86 -15.50
CA SER A 184 12.66 -1.42 -16.56
C SER A 184 13.92 -0.68 -16.08
N ILE A 185 13.97 -0.27 -14.81
CA ILE A 185 15.08 0.48 -14.22
C ILE A 185 15.95 -0.37 -13.30
#